data_AF-A0A9P8MN27-F1
#
_entry.id   AF-A0A9P8MN27-F1
#
_cell.length_a   1.000
_cell.length_b   1.000
_cell.length_c   1.000
_cell.angle_alpha   90.00
_cell.angle_beta   90.00
_cell.angle_gamma   90.00
#
_symmetry.space_group_name_H-M   'P 1'
#
loop_
_entity.id
_entity.type
_entity.pdbx_description
1 polymer ?
#
loop_
_entity_poly.entity_id
_entity_poly.type
_entity_poly.pdbx_seq_one_letter_code
_entity_poly.pdbx_strand_id
1 'polypeptide(L)'
;MYKIMFPNEVELRKRMFRRKKGQFLVPGPNYQWCIDGHEKLRVYGFEIYAAIDAYSRNIIWFYLGHSATTALSVLKQYLAACDAYGFRPWYLQADRGSETPLVAAAHWNFVLTTDGRVEWHEQVFQQGRRLKDSYKAAPSTKNVKIESWWERMLHVSSRQWVDYFGELARDGDFDGDMLEDQIAIYAVFEDILR
;
A
#
# COMPACT_ATOMS: atom_id res chain seq x y z
N MET A 1 -12.89 -23.15 15.68
CA MET A 1 -14.18 -22.47 15.96
C MET A 1 -14.72 -21.68 14.75
N TYR A 2 -13.98 -20.71 14.19
CA TYR A 2 -14.43 -19.91 13.02
C TYR A 2 -14.80 -20.72 11.76
N LYS A 3 -14.05 -21.78 11.44
CA LYS A 3 -14.34 -22.68 10.30
C LYS A 3 -15.66 -23.46 10.42
N ILE A 4 -16.18 -23.60 11.64
CA ILE A 4 -17.43 -24.32 11.93
C ILE A 4 -18.61 -23.36 11.86
N MET A 5 -18.43 -22.09 12.23
CA MET A 5 -19.52 -21.09 12.24
C MET A 5 -19.82 -20.47 10.87
N PHE A 6 -18.83 -20.36 9.97
CA PHE A 6 -19.02 -19.74 8.64
C PHE A 6 -18.52 -20.64 7.50
N PRO A 7 -19.10 -21.85 7.33
CA PRO A 7 -18.61 -22.83 6.36
C PRO A 7 -18.70 -22.33 4.91
N ASN A 8 -19.75 -21.56 4.59
CA ASN A 8 -19.97 -21.00 3.25
C ASN A 8 -18.94 -19.92 2.90
N GLU A 9 -18.56 -19.06 3.85
CA GLU A 9 -17.53 -18.03 3.63
C GLU A 9 -16.15 -18.65 3.43
N VAL A 10 -15.85 -19.72 4.17
CA VAL A 10 -14.61 -20.49 4.03
C VAL A 10 -14.56 -21.17 2.66
N GLU A 11 -15.68 -21.73 2.19
CA GLU A 11 -15.76 -22.41 0.90
C GLU A 11 -15.69 -21.42 -0.28
N LEU A 12 -16.31 -20.24 -0.14
CA LEU A 12 -16.18 -19.12 -1.07
C LEU A 12 -14.72 -18.62 -1.17
N ARG A 13 -14.04 -18.44 -0.03
CA ARG A 13 -12.61 -18.07 -0.01
C ARG A 13 -11.74 -19.15 -0.65
N LYS A 14 -11.96 -20.44 -0.37
CA LYS A 14 -11.25 -21.54 -1.05
C LYS A 14 -11.46 -21.52 -2.57
N ARG A 15 -12.68 -21.22 -3.05
CA ARG A 15 -12.96 -21.04 -4.47
C ARG A 15 -12.26 -19.82 -5.07
N MET A 16 -12.15 -18.72 -4.33
CA MET A 16 -11.38 -17.53 -4.76
C MET A 16 -9.86 -17.80 -4.82
N PHE A 17 -9.31 -18.52 -3.84
CA PHE A 17 -7.90 -18.95 -3.84
C PHE A 17 -7.56 -19.98 -4.93
N ARG A 18 -8.55 -20.70 -5.47
CA ARG A 18 -8.40 -21.66 -6.58
C ARG A 18 -8.30 -21.03 -7.96
N ARG A 19 -8.47 -19.70 -8.12
CA ARG A 19 -8.05 -19.04 -9.35
C ARG A 19 -6.53 -19.15 -9.42
N LYS A 20 -6.02 -19.97 -10.34
CA LYS A 20 -4.60 -19.98 -10.73
C LYS A 20 -4.24 -18.54 -11.12
N LYS A 21 -3.69 -17.76 -10.18
CA LYS A 21 -3.09 -16.46 -10.47
C LYS A 21 -1.97 -16.77 -11.46
N GLY A 22 -2.19 -16.43 -12.74
CA GLY A 22 -1.14 -16.52 -13.75
C GLY A 22 0.11 -15.89 -13.18
N GLN A 23 1.25 -16.56 -13.33
CA GLN A 23 2.52 -16.11 -12.77
C GLN A 23 2.84 -14.73 -13.36
N PHE A 24 2.49 -13.67 -12.65
CA PHE A 24 2.98 -12.33 -12.92
C PHE A 24 4.46 -12.33 -12.56
N LEU A 25 5.28 -12.71 -13.55
CA LEU A 25 6.73 -12.79 -13.44
C LEU A 25 7.26 -11.37 -13.37
N VAL A 26 7.56 -10.91 -12.16
CA VAL A 26 8.39 -9.73 -11.94
C VAL A 26 9.84 -10.24 -12.00
N PRO A 27 10.72 -9.67 -12.86
CA PRO A 27 12.06 -10.20 -13.10
C PRO A 27 12.95 -10.33 -11.85
N GLY A 28 12.76 -9.49 -10.83
CA GLY A 28 13.54 -9.53 -9.61
C GLY A 28 13.14 -8.44 -8.61
N PRO A 29 13.83 -8.37 -7.45
CA PRO A 29 13.63 -7.32 -6.46
C PRO A 29 13.81 -5.92 -7.06
N ASN A 30 13.06 -4.94 -6.55
CA ASN A 30 13.09 -3.52 -6.95
C ASN A 30 12.71 -3.26 -8.42
N TYR A 31 12.37 -4.30 -9.18
CA TYR A 31 11.84 -4.12 -10.53
C TYR A 31 10.48 -3.42 -10.50
N GLN A 32 9.67 -3.67 -9.48
CA GLN A 32 8.39 -3.00 -9.34
C GLN A 32 8.00 -2.84 -7.88
N TRP A 33 7.81 -1.59 -7.46
CA TRP A 33 7.14 -1.30 -6.20
C TRP A 33 5.65 -1.03 -6.47
N CYS A 34 4.79 -1.68 -5.71
CA CYS A 34 3.35 -1.43 -5.69
C CYS A 34 3.03 -0.59 -4.48
N ILE A 35 2.34 0.54 -4.68
CA ILE A 35 1.90 1.44 -3.61
C ILE A 35 0.38 1.48 -3.55
N ASP A 36 -0.16 1.62 -2.34
CA ASP A 36 -1.60 1.62 -2.12
C ASP A 36 -1.96 2.17 -0.73
N GLY A 37 -3.15 2.74 -0.62
CA GLY A 37 -3.75 3.17 0.63
C GLY A 37 -4.68 2.11 1.19
N HIS A 38 -4.79 2.04 2.52
CA HIS A 38 -5.74 1.16 3.18
C HIS A 38 -6.75 1.91 4.03
N GLU A 39 -8.03 1.73 3.70
CA GLU A 39 -9.12 2.55 4.25
C GLU A 39 -9.77 1.99 5.52
N LYS A 40 -9.46 0.76 5.95
CA LYS A 40 -10.21 0.09 7.03
C LYS A 40 -10.20 0.79 8.37
N LEU A 41 -9.15 1.56 8.67
CA LEU A 41 -9.06 2.34 9.89
C LEU A 41 -9.36 3.82 9.69
N ARG A 42 -9.72 4.24 8.45
CA ARG A 42 -9.96 5.65 8.13
C ARG A 42 -11.11 6.24 8.93
N VAL A 43 -12.16 5.45 9.18
CA VAL A 43 -13.31 5.86 10.00
C VAL A 43 -12.89 6.17 11.45
N TYR A 44 -11.77 5.63 11.91
CA TYR A 44 -11.23 5.84 13.26
C TYR A 44 -10.11 6.91 13.28
N GLY A 45 -9.96 7.70 12.22
CA GLY A 45 -8.94 8.75 12.12
C GLY A 45 -7.56 8.27 11.66
N PHE A 46 -7.38 6.99 11.32
CA PHE A 46 -6.10 6.46 10.85
C PHE A 46 -6.12 6.15 9.36
N GLU A 47 -5.26 6.83 8.62
CA GLU A 47 -4.94 6.46 7.26
C GLU A 47 -3.64 5.66 7.23
N ILE A 48 -3.64 4.60 6.43
CA ILE A 48 -2.44 3.80 6.18
C ILE A 48 -2.11 3.90 4.70
N TYR A 49 -0.84 4.12 4.40
CA TYR A 49 -0.31 4.01 3.05
C TYR A 49 0.98 3.19 3.07
N ALA A 50 1.12 2.26 2.14
CA ALA A 50 2.28 1.38 2.13
C ALA A 50 2.79 1.13 0.71
N ALA A 51 4.01 0.64 0.66
CA ALA A 51 4.63 0.12 -0.54
C ALA A 51 5.23 -1.25 -0.29
N ILE A 52 5.06 -2.13 -1.26
CA ILE A 52 5.71 -3.43 -1.27
C ILE A 52 6.50 -3.65 -2.55
N ASP A 53 7.58 -4.40 -2.44
CA ASP A 53 8.24 -4.96 -3.62
C ASP A 53 7.40 -6.10 -4.19
N ALA A 54 7.07 -5.99 -5.48
CA ALA A 54 6.19 -6.93 -6.14
C ALA A 54 6.81 -8.33 -6.29
N TYR A 55 8.14 -8.46 -6.26
CA TYR A 55 8.84 -9.73 -6.38
C TYR A 55 8.91 -10.46 -5.03
N SER A 56 9.64 -9.86 -4.08
CA SER A 56 9.96 -10.42 -2.76
C SER A 56 8.81 -10.35 -1.76
N ARG A 57 7.86 -9.43 -1.95
CA ARG A 57 6.82 -9.05 -0.97
C ARG A 57 7.35 -8.35 0.27
N ASN A 58 8.59 -7.89 0.23
CA ASN A 58 9.14 -7.04 1.28
C ASN A 58 8.38 -5.71 1.32
N ILE A 59 8.11 -5.25 2.54
CA ILE A 59 7.57 -3.92 2.80
C ILE A 59 8.72 -2.93 2.55
N ILE A 60 8.51 -1.98 1.64
CA ILE A 60 9.47 -0.91 1.38
C ILE A 60 9.23 0.24 2.33
N TRP A 61 7.96 0.61 2.51
CA TRP A 61 7.54 1.45 3.62
C TRP A 61 6.12 1.12 4.03
N PHE A 62 5.82 1.47 5.28
CA PHE A 62 4.51 1.41 5.88
C PHE A 62 4.33 2.69 6.69
N TYR A 63 3.35 3.50 6.32
CA TYR A 63 3.09 4.78 6.95
C TYR A 63 1.69 4.80 7.53
N LEU A 64 1.59 5.21 8.80
CA LEU A 64 0.34 5.40 9.51
C LEU A 64 0.25 6.84 10.01
N GLY A 65 -0.84 7.51 9.68
CA GLY A 65 -1.15 8.84 10.19
C GLY A 65 -2.48 9.38 9.66
N HIS A 66 -2.87 10.59 10.08
CA HIS A 66 -4.18 11.16 9.76
C HIS A 66 -4.33 11.63 8.29
N SER A 67 -3.24 11.88 7.56
CA SER A 67 -3.28 12.39 6.17
C SER A 67 -2.34 11.63 5.23
N ALA A 68 -2.15 10.34 5.54
CA ALA A 68 -1.22 9.45 4.84
C ALA A 68 -1.51 9.36 3.34
N THR A 69 -2.77 9.52 2.94
CA THR A 69 -3.24 9.35 1.56
C THR A 69 -3.34 10.66 0.77
N THR A 70 -2.82 11.78 1.26
CA THR A 70 -2.77 13.00 0.43
C THR A 70 -1.66 12.91 -0.62
N ALA A 71 -1.83 13.56 -1.78
CA ALA A 71 -0.81 13.54 -2.84
C ALA A 71 0.58 14.00 -2.37
N LEU A 72 0.61 15.00 -1.48
CA LEU A 72 1.85 15.49 -0.90
C LEU A 72 2.45 14.49 0.10
N SER A 73 1.62 13.84 0.92
CA SER A 73 2.07 12.80 1.86
C SER A 73 2.66 11.60 1.13
N VAL A 74 1.95 11.07 0.13
CA VAL A 74 2.42 9.92 -0.67
C VAL A 74 3.73 10.25 -1.39
N LEU A 75 3.86 11.46 -1.94
CA LEU A 75 5.12 11.94 -2.50
C LEU A 75 6.25 11.94 -1.45
N LYS A 76 6.03 12.52 -0.27
CA LYS A 76 7.02 12.57 0.81
C LYS A 76 7.48 11.18 1.24
N GLN A 77 6.54 10.26 1.44
CA GLN A 77 6.84 8.86 1.80
C GLN A 77 7.71 8.19 0.73
N TYR A 78 7.34 8.34 -0.55
CA TYR A 78 8.12 7.76 -1.64
C TYR A 78 9.53 8.35 -1.75
N LEU A 79 9.67 9.68 -1.61
CA LEU A 79 10.98 10.34 -1.64
C LEU A 79 11.85 9.91 -0.46
N ALA A 80 11.29 9.82 0.74
CA ALA A 80 11.99 9.33 1.92
C ALA A 80 12.46 7.88 1.74
N ALA A 81 11.63 7.02 1.13
CA ALA A 81 12.05 5.66 0.80
C ALA A 81 13.20 5.64 -0.22
N CYS A 82 13.10 6.42 -1.31
CA CYS A 82 14.18 6.48 -2.30
C CYS A 82 15.49 7.01 -1.71
N ASP A 83 15.43 7.99 -0.82
CA ASP A 83 16.57 8.54 -0.10
C ASP A 83 17.20 7.49 0.83
N ALA A 84 16.38 6.82 1.66
CA ALA A 84 16.83 5.79 2.59
C ALA A 84 17.48 4.57 1.89
N TYR A 85 16.94 4.15 0.75
CA TYR A 85 17.50 3.04 -0.04
C TYR A 85 18.63 3.48 -0.98
N GLY A 86 18.74 4.78 -1.27
CA GLY A 86 19.69 5.32 -2.25
C GLY A 86 19.35 4.99 -3.71
N PHE A 87 18.15 4.47 -3.99
CA PHE A 87 17.70 4.13 -5.33
C PHE A 87 16.17 4.23 -5.49
N ARG A 88 15.72 4.30 -6.75
CA ARG A 88 14.30 4.16 -7.12
C ARG A 88 14.02 2.77 -7.69
N PRO A 89 12.76 2.27 -7.66
CA PRO A 89 12.42 1.05 -8.37
C PRO A 89 12.49 1.27 -9.89
N TRP A 90 12.50 0.18 -10.65
CA TRP A 90 12.37 0.28 -12.11
C TRP A 90 10.96 0.72 -12.50
N TYR A 91 9.92 0.07 -11.96
CA TYR A 91 8.53 0.51 -12.07
C TYR A 91 7.96 0.95 -10.73
N LEU A 92 7.24 2.07 -10.73
CA LEU A 92 6.28 2.38 -9.69
C LEU A 92 4.87 2.05 -10.20
N GLN A 93 4.10 1.28 -9.43
CA GLN A 93 2.71 0.95 -9.74
C GLN A 93 1.79 1.48 -8.63
N ALA A 94 0.74 2.19 -9.01
CA ALA A 94 -0.32 2.60 -8.11
C ALA A 94 -1.68 2.53 -8.83
N ASP A 95 -2.75 2.57 -8.07
CA ASP A 95 -4.08 2.76 -8.62
C ASP A 95 -4.27 4.20 -9.13
N ARG A 96 -5.32 4.43 -9.92
CA ARG A 96 -5.70 5.78 -10.36
C ARG A 96 -6.42 6.53 -9.24
N GLY A 97 -5.68 6.83 -8.18
CA GLY A 97 -6.12 7.65 -7.05
C GLY A 97 -5.67 9.10 -7.17
N SER A 98 -6.38 10.01 -6.50
CA SER A 98 -6.07 11.45 -6.45
C SER A 98 -4.73 11.75 -5.78
N GLU A 99 -4.21 10.80 -5.02
CA GLU A 99 -2.96 10.86 -4.26
C GLU A 99 -1.71 10.50 -5.08
N THR A 100 -1.90 9.89 -6.24
CA THR A 100 -0.79 9.32 -7.03
C THR A 100 -0.14 10.25 -8.08
N PRO A 101 -0.75 11.37 -8.54
CA PRO A 101 -0.14 12.17 -9.61
C PRO A 101 1.25 12.73 -9.28
N LEU A 102 1.46 13.22 -8.05
CA LEU A 102 2.73 13.82 -7.65
C LEU A 102 3.86 12.79 -7.59
N VAL A 103 3.58 11.61 -7.03
CA VAL A 103 4.58 10.53 -6.97
C VAL A 103 4.91 9.97 -8.35
N ALA A 104 3.91 9.88 -9.24
CA ALA A 104 4.13 9.50 -10.64
C ALA A 104 5.05 10.49 -11.36
N ALA A 105 4.83 11.80 -11.17
CA ALA A 105 5.68 12.85 -11.73
C ALA A 105 7.11 12.81 -11.16
N ALA A 106 7.26 12.63 -9.84
CA ALA A 106 8.58 12.54 -9.20
C ALA A 106 9.37 11.31 -9.69
N HIS A 107 8.72 10.15 -9.76
CA HIS A 107 9.33 8.94 -10.28
C HIS A 107 9.80 9.13 -11.74
N TRP A 108 8.96 9.75 -12.57
CA TRP A 108 9.32 10.05 -13.95
C TRP A 108 10.46 11.06 -14.06
N ASN A 109 10.51 12.08 -13.20
CA ASN A 109 11.62 13.02 -13.16
C ASN A 109 12.95 12.33 -12.84
N PHE A 110 12.99 11.36 -11.92
CA PHE A 110 14.20 10.56 -11.69
C PHE A 110 14.63 9.74 -12.91
N VAL A 111 13.69 9.31 -13.75
CA VAL A 111 14.01 8.65 -15.02
C VAL A 111 14.62 9.67 -15.99
N LEU A 112 14.07 10.88 -16.08
CA LEU A 112 14.59 11.91 -16.97
C LEU A 112 15.99 12.40 -16.57
N THR A 113 16.27 12.58 -15.28
CA THR A 113 17.58 13.03 -14.79
C THR A 113 18.71 12.04 -15.03
N THR A 114 18.36 10.76 -15.19
CA THR A 114 19.30 9.67 -15.48
C THR A 114 19.31 9.28 -16.96
N ASP A 115 18.58 10.01 -17.81
CA ASP A 115 18.31 9.61 -19.20
C ASP A 115 17.75 8.18 -19.35
N GLY A 116 17.06 7.70 -18.33
CA GLY A 116 16.54 6.34 -18.22
C GLY A 116 17.61 5.28 -17.99
N ARG A 117 18.86 5.67 -17.71
CA ARG A 117 19.94 4.74 -17.38
C ARG A 117 19.87 4.34 -15.92
N VAL A 118 19.93 3.04 -15.67
CA VAL A 118 20.04 2.46 -14.32
C VAL A 118 21.22 1.52 -14.32
N GLU A 119 22.16 1.75 -13.41
CA GLU A 119 23.29 0.86 -13.21
C GLU A 119 22.98 -0.10 -12.06
N TRP A 120 23.16 -1.39 -12.30
CA TRP A 120 22.97 -2.42 -11.30
C TRP A 120 23.94 -3.58 -11.55
N HIS A 121 24.77 -3.91 -10.56
CA HIS A 121 25.82 -4.93 -10.66
C HIS A 121 26.71 -4.75 -11.92
N GLU A 122 27.20 -3.53 -12.15
CA GLU A 122 28.06 -3.19 -13.31
C GLU A 122 27.40 -3.35 -14.68
N GLN A 123 26.10 -3.65 -14.73
CA GLN A 123 25.29 -3.66 -15.94
C GLN A 123 24.49 -2.37 -16.06
N VAL A 124 24.49 -1.80 -17.26
CA VAL A 124 23.68 -0.62 -17.59
C VAL A 124 22.39 -1.07 -18.25
N PHE A 125 21.27 -0.72 -17.64
CA PHE A 125 19.93 -0.96 -18.16
C PHE A 125 19.35 0.36 -18.68
N GLN A 126 18.63 0.27 -19.81
CA GLN A 126 18.01 1.44 -20.44
C GLN A 126 16.49 1.34 -20.35
N GLN A 127 15.90 2.27 -19.61
CA GLN A 127 14.46 2.46 -19.52
C GLN A 127 13.97 3.47 -20.57
N GLY A 128 12.72 3.30 -21.00
CA GLY A 128 12.05 4.33 -21.79
C GLY A 128 11.82 5.61 -21.00
N ARG A 129 11.76 6.74 -21.69
CA ARG A 129 11.66 8.08 -21.08
C ARG A 129 10.22 8.59 -20.99
N ARG A 130 9.21 7.82 -21.39
CA ARG A 130 7.80 8.24 -21.24
C ARG A 130 7.32 7.83 -19.85
N LEU A 131 6.34 8.55 -19.30
CA LEU A 131 5.74 8.21 -18.01
C LEU A 131 5.30 6.74 -17.96
N LYS A 132 4.65 6.23 -19.00
CA LYS A 132 4.20 4.82 -19.08
C LYS A 132 5.33 3.78 -19.06
N ASP A 133 6.57 4.20 -19.33
CA ASP A 133 7.72 3.30 -19.38
C ASP A 133 8.33 3.08 -17.98
N SER A 134 7.88 3.84 -16.97
CA SER A 134 8.35 3.79 -15.57
C SER A 134 7.23 3.80 -14.53
N TYR A 135 6.05 4.33 -14.88
CA TYR A 135 4.88 4.37 -14.01
C TYR A 135 3.73 3.54 -14.60
N LYS A 136 3.15 2.68 -13.77
CA LYS A 136 1.99 1.85 -14.12
C LYS A 136 0.78 2.31 -13.33
N ALA A 137 -0.11 3.04 -14.00
CA ALA A 137 -1.46 3.29 -13.51
C ALA A 137 -2.31 2.01 -13.71
N ALA A 138 -2.44 1.21 -12.67
CA ALA A 138 -3.26 0.01 -12.70
C ALA A 138 -4.73 0.35 -12.36
N PRO A 139 -5.72 -0.34 -12.95
CA PRO A 139 -7.02 -0.49 -12.30
C PRO A 139 -6.84 -1.27 -11.00
N SER A 140 -7.64 -1.00 -9.96
CA SER A 140 -7.57 -1.70 -8.66
C SER A 140 -7.55 -3.23 -8.80
N THR A 141 -8.33 -3.76 -9.73
CA THR A 141 -8.36 -5.20 -10.09
C THR A 141 -7.01 -5.79 -10.56
N LYS A 142 -5.99 -4.97 -10.84
CA LYS A 142 -4.62 -5.36 -11.21
C LYS A 142 -3.59 -5.06 -10.11
N ASN A 143 -3.98 -4.43 -8.99
CA ASN A 143 -3.14 -4.22 -7.81
C ASN A 143 -3.18 -5.41 -6.83
N VAL A 144 -3.51 -6.60 -7.34
CA VAL A 144 -3.66 -7.88 -6.64
C VAL A 144 -2.51 -8.22 -5.69
N LYS A 145 -1.31 -7.67 -5.91
CA LYS A 145 -0.13 -7.94 -5.10
C LYS A 145 -0.21 -7.26 -3.74
N ILE A 146 -0.48 -5.96 -3.71
CA ILE A 146 -0.57 -5.20 -2.47
C ILE A 146 -1.90 -5.45 -1.78
N GLU A 147 -3.01 -5.64 -2.53
CA GLU A 147 -4.29 -6.08 -1.96
C GLU A 147 -4.16 -7.43 -1.22
N SER A 148 -3.50 -8.42 -1.83
CA SER A 148 -3.26 -9.71 -1.18
C SER A 148 -2.31 -9.60 0.01
N TRP A 149 -1.44 -8.59 0.04
CA TRP A 149 -0.60 -8.29 1.19
C TRP A 149 -1.42 -7.63 2.30
N TRP A 150 -2.31 -6.68 1.98
CA TRP A 150 -3.27 -6.09 2.92
C TRP A 150 -4.13 -7.16 3.58
N GLU A 151 -4.69 -8.10 2.81
CA GLU A 151 -5.48 -9.20 3.38
C GLU A 151 -4.70 -10.00 4.43
N ARG A 152 -3.42 -10.29 4.16
CA ARG A 152 -2.56 -11.03 5.10
C ARG A 152 -2.22 -10.19 6.32
N MET A 153 -1.88 -8.92 6.14
CA MET A 153 -1.57 -8.00 7.23
C MET A 153 -2.77 -7.83 8.16
N LEU A 154 -3.95 -7.58 7.59
CA LEU A 154 -5.21 -7.49 8.32
C LEU A 154 -5.47 -8.74 9.16
N HIS A 155 -5.25 -9.91 8.57
CA HIS A 155 -5.44 -11.18 9.27
C HIS A 155 -4.52 -11.39 10.47
N VAL A 156 -3.33 -10.77 10.47
CA VAL A 156 -2.28 -11.01 11.47
C VAL A 156 -2.25 -9.92 12.54
N SER A 157 -2.41 -8.65 12.16
CA SER A 157 -2.04 -7.52 13.04
C SER A 157 -3.15 -6.50 13.24
N SER A 158 -3.99 -6.25 12.24
CA SER A 158 -4.94 -5.12 12.30
C SER A 158 -6.37 -5.53 12.63
N ARG A 159 -6.73 -6.81 12.49
CA ARG A 159 -8.10 -7.27 12.76
C ARG A 159 -8.53 -7.01 14.20
N GLN A 160 -7.64 -7.21 15.17
CA GLN A 160 -7.93 -6.91 16.57
C GLN A 160 -8.31 -5.43 16.78
N TRP A 161 -7.66 -4.51 16.06
CA TRP A 161 -7.91 -3.08 16.16
C TRP A 161 -9.20 -2.68 15.47
N VAL A 162 -9.48 -3.26 14.29
CA VAL A 162 -10.77 -3.09 13.61
C VAL A 162 -11.91 -3.61 14.49
N ASP A 163 -11.75 -4.78 15.11
CA ASP A 163 -12.77 -5.37 15.98
C ASP A 163 -12.97 -4.52 17.25
N TYR A 164 -11.88 -4.10 17.90
CA TYR A 164 -11.91 -3.26 19.11
C TYR A 164 -12.53 -1.87 18.86
N PHE A 165 -12.08 -1.13 17.84
CA PHE A 165 -12.69 0.17 17.52
C PHE A 165 -14.14 0.02 17.03
N GLY A 166 -14.47 -1.11 16.41
CA GLY A 166 -15.84 -1.48 16.08
C GLY A 166 -16.71 -1.79 17.30
N GLU A 167 -16.14 -2.20 18.43
CA GLU A 167 -16.83 -2.34 19.71
C GLU A 167 -17.09 -0.97 20.33
N LEU A 168 -16.09 -0.08 20.40
CA LEU A 168 -16.28 1.29 20.89
C LEU A 168 -17.41 2.02 20.13
N ALA A 169 -17.43 1.91 18.81
CA ALA A 169 -18.48 2.51 17.98
C ALA A 169 -19.87 1.91 18.25
N ARG A 170 -19.94 0.63 18.60
CA ARG A 170 -21.21 -0.07 18.87
C ARG A 170 -21.77 0.29 20.24
N ASP A 171 -20.89 0.48 21.22
CA ASP A 171 -21.25 0.78 22.60
C ASP A 171 -21.56 2.28 22.80
N GLY A 172 -21.26 3.11 21.79
CA GLY A 172 -21.50 4.55 21.80
C GLY A 172 -20.34 5.35 22.39
N ASP A 173 -19.17 4.73 22.56
CA ASP A 173 -17.94 5.35 23.06
C ASP A 173 -17.10 6.02 21.95
N PHE A 174 -17.53 5.88 20.69
CA PHE A 174 -16.90 6.50 19.53
C PHE A 174 -17.92 6.83 18.44
N ASP A 175 -17.93 8.06 17.95
CA ASP A 175 -18.63 8.48 16.74
C ASP A 175 -17.63 8.84 15.63
N GLY A 176 -17.66 8.07 14.54
CA GLY A 176 -16.80 8.28 13.38
C GLY A 176 -17.07 9.56 12.61
N ASP A 177 -18.23 10.21 12.81
CA ASP A 177 -18.54 11.51 12.22
C ASP A 177 -18.08 12.68 13.12
N MET A 178 -17.68 12.41 14.36
CA MET A 178 -17.16 13.41 15.30
C MET A 178 -15.64 13.53 15.20
N LEU A 179 -15.15 14.74 14.91
CA LEU A 179 -13.71 15.00 14.78
C LEU A 179 -12.99 14.85 16.12
N GLU A 180 -13.64 15.23 17.22
CA GLU A 180 -13.11 15.12 18.57
C GLU A 180 -12.79 13.66 18.94
N ASP A 181 -13.70 12.75 18.59
CA ASP A 181 -13.55 11.31 18.84
C ASP A 181 -12.43 10.73 17.97
N GLN A 182 -12.37 11.10 16.69
CA GLN A 182 -11.25 10.72 15.82
C GLN A 182 -9.90 11.22 16.37
N ILE A 183 -9.82 12.47 16.84
CA ILE A 183 -8.60 13.03 17.44
C ILE A 183 -8.25 12.29 18.74
N ALA A 184 -9.22 11.99 19.59
CA ALA A 184 -8.99 11.29 20.86
C ALA A 184 -8.46 9.87 20.62
N ILE A 185 -9.09 9.11 19.73
CA ILE A 185 -8.63 7.78 19.33
C ILE A 185 -7.23 7.87 18.72
N TYR A 186 -7.01 8.83 17.82
CA TYR A 186 -5.69 9.02 17.21
C TYR A 186 -4.61 9.27 18.27
N ALA A 187 -4.83 10.23 19.18
CA ALA A 187 -3.88 10.60 20.22
C ALA A 187 -3.55 9.45 21.19
N VAL A 188 -4.50 8.55 21.45
CA VAL A 188 -4.31 7.43 22.37
C VAL A 188 -3.62 6.23 21.70
N PHE A 189 -3.96 5.95 20.43
CA PHE A 189 -3.57 4.70 19.77
C PHE A 189 -2.51 4.85 18.66
N GLU A 190 -2.16 6.06 18.23
CA GLU A 190 -1.14 6.29 17.19
C GLU A 190 0.18 5.56 17.49
N ASP A 191 0.72 5.72 18.70
CA ASP A 191 2.00 5.11 19.09
C ASP A 191 1.93 3.59 19.23
N ILE A 192 0.74 3.05 19.49
CA ILE A 192 0.52 1.60 19.62
C ILE A 192 0.41 0.94 18.24
N LEU A 193 -0.08 1.68 17.24
CA LEU A 193 -0.32 1.18 15.90
C LEU A 193 0.88 1.35 14.95
N ARG A 194 1.89 2.14 15.33
CA ARG A 194 3.11 2.42 14.53
C ARG A 194 4.17 1.34 14.59
#